data_AF-A0A8H4V2D7-F1
#
_entry.id   AF-A0A8H4V2D7-F1
#
_cell.length_a   1.000
_cell.length_b   1.000
_cell.length_c   1.000
_cell.angle_alpha   90.00
_cell.angle_beta   90.00
_cell.angle_gamma   90.00
#
_symmetry.space_group_name_H-M   'P 1'
#
loop_
_entity.id
_entity.type
_entity.pdbx_description
1 polymer ?
#
loop_
_entity_poly.entity_id
_entity_poly.type
_entity_poly.pdbx_seq_one_letter_code
_entity_poly.pdbx_strand_id
1 'polypeptide(L)'
;MSNLMLQFPELKAFLREVKSHNPNFAKIRNAKDALKFTSLKSKLKEAIPSINTATLLSLLPPKPVVDMLLHLYMLYVESMHRVIHVPSFRRELAELHANIHNPDMISAAFVVQLLLMLAAAVGFYEAEPSLEYADLTISNTFQVVDWIRYSEKWMDTTYIKRPDMTILRIQCLLIIAKNNQGLKRSQAWLATGNLVKMAMLAGYHRDPANIPKITLFNKEMRRRMWATIIELDAQIAIDRGMPPTLQASDFDTASPLNINDDEIHE
;
A
#
# COMPACT_ATOMS: atom_id res chain seq x y z
N MET A 1 7.58 8.05 24.10
CA MET A 1 7.54 7.28 25.37
C MET A 1 8.37 7.89 26.49
N SER A 2 9.39 8.71 26.18
CA SER A 2 10.24 9.39 27.17
C SER A 2 9.55 10.45 28.03
N ASN A 3 8.37 10.95 27.65
CA ASN A 3 7.68 12.03 28.39
C ASN A 3 6.73 11.52 29.50
N LEU A 4 6.07 10.37 29.29
CA LEU A 4 5.07 9.85 30.26
C LEU A 4 5.70 9.40 31.59
N MET A 5 6.90 8.82 31.54
CA MET A 5 7.60 8.33 32.73
C MET A 5 8.10 9.46 33.64
N LEU A 6 8.25 10.67 33.10
CA LEU A 6 8.59 11.87 33.86
C LEU A 6 7.34 12.51 34.48
N GLN A 7 6.20 12.44 33.78
CA GLN A 7 4.92 12.97 34.26
C GLN A 7 4.27 12.09 35.33
N PHE A 8 4.52 10.78 35.33
CA PHE A 8 3.94 9.83 36.29
C PHE A 8 5.04 8.97 36.93
N PRO A 9 5.63 9.41 38.06
CA PRO A 9 6.72 8.70 38.72
C PRO A 9 6.37 7.27 39.12
N GLU A 10 5.11 7.06 39.51
CA GLU A 10 4.53 5.79 39.95
C GLU A 10 4.37 4.77 38.81
N LEU A 11 4.30 5.25 37.56
CA LEU A 11 4.12 4.40 36.38
C LEU A 11 5.22 3.35 36.26
N LYS A 12 6.44 3.67 36.72
CA LYS A 12 7.57 2.74 36.72
C LYS A 12 7.39 1.60 37.72
N ALA A 13 6.75 1.85 38.86
CA ALA A 13 6.42 0.83 39.85
C ALA A 13 5.24 -0.02 39.36
N PHE A 14 4.17 0.63 38.89
CA PHE A 14 3.00 -0.04 38.29
C PHE A 14 3.39 -0.97 37.13
N LEU A 15 4.23 -0.50 36.19
CA LEU A 15 4.69 -1.34 35.07
C LEU A 15 5.54 -2.54 35.52
N ARG A 16 6.25 -2.46 36.66
CA ARG A 16 6.96 -3.63 37.23
C ARG A 16 5.97 -4.61 37.82
N GLU A 17 5.00 -4.12 38.57
CA GLU A 17 3.95 -4.92 39.19
C GLU A 17 3.09 -5.65 38.14
N VAL A 18 2.66 -4.94 37.09
CA VAL A 18 1.93 -5.54 35.97
C VAL A 18 2.76 -6.64 35.30
N LYS A 19 4.07 -6.42 35.11
CA LYS A 19 4.97 -7.43 34.52
C LYS A 19 5.18 -8.64 35.43
N SER A 20 5.27 -8.46 36.75
CA SER A 20 5.44 -9.58 37.68
C SER A 20 4.18 -10.42 37.79
N HIS A 21 3.00 -9.81 37.74
CA HIS A 21 1.71 -10.50 37.83
C HIS A 21 1.27 -11.15 36.52
N ASN A 22 1.84 -10.76 35.38
CA ASN A 22 1.43 -11.26 34.06
C ASN A 22 2.61 -11.94 33.35
N PRO A 23 2.83 -13.25 33.56
CA PRO A 23 3.91 -14.01 32.93
C PRO A 23 3.82 -14.02 31.39
N ASN A 24 2.65 -13.72 30.84
CA ASN A 24 2.44 -13.58 29.39
C ASN A 24 3.25 -12.43 28.76
N PHE A 25 3.60 -11.37 29.50
CA PHE A 25 4.48 -10.31 28.95
C PHE A 25 5.89 -10.81 28.66
N ALA A 26 6.42 -11.72 29.50
CA ALA A 26 7.72 -12.35 29.25
C ALA A 26 7.67 -13.25 28.01
N LYS A 27 6.56 -14.01 27.84
CA LYS A 27 6.33 -14.80 26.64
C LYS A 27 6.25 -13.94 25.37
N ILE A 28 5.52 -12.82 25.40
CA ILE A 28 5.43 -11.88 24.27
C ILE A 28 6.79 -11.25 23.97
N ARG A 29 7.59 -10.90 24.98
CA ARG A 29 8.94 -10.37 24.77
C ARG A 29 9.85 -11.40 24.11
N ASN A 30 9.87 -12.63 24.62
CA ASN A 30 10.68 -13.70 24.06
C ASN A 30 10.18 -14.08 22.66
N ALA A 31 8.87 -14.04 22.41
CA ALA A 31 8.30 -14.19 21.08
C ALA A 31 8.73 -13.06 20.15
N LYS A 32 8.82 -11.81 20.61
CA LYS A 32 9.36 -10.68 19.83
C LYS A 32 10.84 -10.85 19.51
N ASP A 33 11.62 -11.39 20.44
CA ASP A 33 13.04 -11.70 20.22
C ASP A 33 13.22 -12.90 19.27
N ALA A 34 12.32 -13.90 19.36
CA ALA A 34 12.24 -15.04 18.43
C ALA A 34 11.71 -14.65 17.04
N LEU A 35 10.80 -13.68 16.97
CA LEU A 35 10.28 -13.03 15.77
C LEU A 35 11.32 -12.06 15.21
N LYS A 36 12.55 -12.53 14.96
CA LYS A 36 13.52 -11.99 14.00
C LYS A 36 13.62 -10.46 13.92
N PHE A 37 13.35 -9.69 14.98
CA PHE A 37 13.22 -8.23 14.90
C PHE A 37 14.57 -7.59 14.54
N THR A 38 15.65 -8.22 15.00
CA THR A 38 17.04 -7.93 14.60
C THR A 38 17.27 -8.22 13.11
N SER A 39 16.73 -9.31 12.59
CA SER A 39 16.85 -9.69 11.17
C SER A 39 15.97 -8.81 10.27
N LEU A 40 14.79 -8.35 10.72
CA LEU A 40 14.01 -7.32 10.01
C LEU A 40 14.74 -5.98 9.95
N LYS A 41 15.36 -5.54 11.06
CA LYS A 41 16.18 -4.32 11.07
C LYS A 41 17.38 -4.44 10.13
N SER A 42 18.03 -5.62 10.09
CA SER A 42 19.10 -5.90 9.14
C SER A 42 18.59 -5.82 7.71
N LYS A 43 17.47 -6.49 7.42
CA LYS A 43 16.81 -6.51 6.11
C LYS A 43 16.52 -5.10 5.62
N LEU A 44 15.93 -4.25 6.45
CA LEU A 44 15.61 -2.85 6.11
C LEU A 44 16.84 -2.02 5.71
N LYS A 45 18.04 -2.39 6.20
CA LYS A 45 19.31 -1.72 5.93
C LYS A 45 20.10 -2.29 4.75
N GLU A 46 19.70 -3.42 4.18
CA GLU A 46 20.41 -4.04 3.05
C GLU A 46 20.48 -3.09 1.86
N ALA A 47 21.62 -3.02 1.17
CA ALA A 47 21.73 -2.20 -0.02
C ALA A 47 20.83 -2.76 -1.12
N ILE A 48 20.03 -1.88 -1.74
CA ILE A 48 19.24 -2.23 -2.91
C ILE A 48 20.11 -1.95 -4.15
N PRO A 49 20.29 -2.93 -5.06
CA PRO A 49 21.03 -2.73 -6.30
C PRO A 49 20.35 -1.70 -7.20
N SER A 50 20.97 -1.37 -8.35
CA SER A 50 20.35 -0.48 -9.33
C SER A 50 18.98 -1.00 -9.75
N ILE A 51 17.95 -0.15 -9.65
CA ILE A 51 16.59 -0.55 -9.98
C ILE A 51 16.35 -0.43 -11.47
N ASN A 52 15.94 -1.54 -12.07
CA ASN A 52 15.45 -1.65 -13.44
C ASN A 52 14.31 -2.68 -13.50
N THR A 53 13.61 -2.76 -14.63
CA THR A 53 12.47 -3.67 -14.81
C THR A 53 12.84 -5.13 -14.56
N ALA A 54 14.00 -5.58 -15.04
CA ALA A 54 14.45 -6.96 -14.84
C ALA A 54 14.63 -7.32 -13.35
N THR A 55 15.20 -6.39 -12.58
CA THR A 55 15.39 -6.56 -11.14
C THR A 55 14.04 -6.61 -10.41
N LEU A 56 13.09 -5.76 -10.79
CA LEU A 56 11.73 -5.78 -10.24
C LEU A 56 10.98 -7.08 -10.58
N LEU A 57 11.10 -7.56 -11.83
CA LEU A 57 10.50 -8.82 -12.27
C LEU A 57 11.06 -10.02 -11.48
N SER A 58 12.35 -10.00 -11.14
CA SER A 58 12.98 -11.08 -10.35
C SER A 58 12.42 -11.22 -8.93
N LEU A 59 11.69 -10.21 -8.44
CA LEU A 59 11.02 -10.25 -7.13
C LEU A 59 9.66 -10.95 -7.16
N LEU A 60 9.06 -11.13 -8.35
CA LEU A 60 7.74 -11.73 -8.47
C LEU A 60 7.78 -13.19 -7.97
N PRO A 61 6.82 -13.59 -7.12
CA PRO A 61 6.72 -14.98 -6.70
C PRO A 61 6.20 -15.85 -7.87
N PRO A 62 6.17 -17.19 -7.70
CA PRO A 62 5.57 -18.08 -8.68
C PRO A 62 4.12 -17.67 -9.01
N LYS A 63 3.72 -17.85 -10.26
CA LYS A 63 2.40 -17.45 -10.77
C LYS A 63 1.21 -17.87 -9.89
N PRO A 64 1.14 -19.10 -9.34
CA PRO A 64 0.05 -19.47 -8.44
C PRO A 64 -0.07 -18.58 -7.19
N VAL A 65 1.07 -18.13 -6.65
CA VAL A 65 1.11 -17.20 -5.50
C VAL A 65 0.68 -15.80 -5.92
N VAL A 66 1.07 -15.35 -7.12
CA VAL A 66 0.61 -14.07 -7.69
C VAL A 66 -0.91 -14.08 -7.85
N ASP A 67 -1.46 -15.12 -8.48
CA ASP A 67 -2.89 -15.22 -8.77
C ASP A 67 -3.72 -15.27 -7.47
N MET A 68 -3.27 -16.04 -6.47
CA MET A 68 -3.89 -16.13 -5.14
C MET A 68 -3.86 -14.79 -4.38
N LEU A 69 -2.71 -14.11 -4.32
CA LEU A 69 -2.60 -12.82 -3.66
C LEU A 69 -3.38 -11.72 -4.38
N LEU A 70 -3.47 -11.77 -5.71
CA LEU A 70 -4.34 -10.86 -6.46
C LEU A 70 -5.81 -11.12 -6.19
N HIS A 71 -6.23 -12.38 -6.05
CA HIS A 71 -7.60 -12.69 -5.62
C HIS A 71 -7.91 -12.07 -4.25
N LEU A 72 -7.03 -12.26 -3.27
CA LEU A 72 -7.16 -11.67 -1.93
C LEU A 72 -7.15 -10.13 -1.96
N TYR A 73 -6.30 -9.53 -2.80
CA TYR A 73 -6.29 -8.09 -3.02
C TYR A 73 -7.66 -7.59 -3.50
N MET A 74 -8.23 -8.24 -4.52
CA MET A 74 -9.53 -7.83 -5.08
C MET A 74 -10.66 -7.99 -4.06
N LEU A 75 -10.61 -9.05 -3.25
CA LEU A 75 -11.65 -9.35 -2.26
C LEU A 75 -11.61 -8.39 -1.06
N TYR A 76 -10.43 -8.10 -0.52
CA TYR A 76 -10.28 -7.40 0.77
C TYR A 76 -9.74 -5.98 0.68
N VAL A 77 -8.94 -5.67 -0.33
CA VAL A 77 -8.29 -4.36 -0.45
C VAL A 77 -9.04 -3.49 -1.45
N GLU A 78 -9.26 -3.97 -2.68
CA GLU A 78 -9.93 -3.19 -3.73
C GLU A 78 -11.40 -2.90 -3.42
N SER A 79 -12.04 -3.76 -2.61
CA SER A 79 -13.40 -3.56 -2.11
C SER A 79 -13.53 -2.37 -1.15
N MET A 80 -12.43 -2.00 -0.48
CA MET A 80 -12.35 -0.88 0.44
C MET A 80 -11.73 0.35 -0.24
N HIS A 81 -10.60 0.17 -0.90
CA HIS A 81 -9.87 1.24 -1.59
C HIS A 81 -9.89 1.00 -3.09
N ARG A 82 -10.77 1.71 -3.81
CA ARG A 82 -10.91 1.59 -5.27
C ARG A 82 -9.75 2.28 -6.01
N VAL A 83 -8.58 1.65 -5.99
CA VAL A 83 -7.32 2.18 -6.54
C VAL A 83 -7.14 1.79 -8.01
N ILE A 84 -7.74 0.67 -8.43
CA ILE A 84 -7.52 0.02 -9.71
C ILE A 84 -8.80 0.01 -10.55
N HIS A 85 -8.64 0.21 -11.86
CA HIS A 85 -9.68 -0.18 -12.81
C HIS A 85 -9.43 -1.64 -13.21
N VAL A 86 -10.24 -2.57 -12.68
CA VAL A 86 -9.96 -4.02 -12.75
C VAL A 86 -9.80 -4.53 -14.19
N PRO A 87 -10.63 -4.14 -15.17
CA PRO A 87 -10.47 -4.57 -16.56
C PRO A 87 -9.17 -4.11 -17.20
N SER A 88 -8.75 -2.85 -16.98
CA SER A 88 -7.47 -2.34 -17.50
C SER A 88 -6.30 -3.09 -16.87
N PHE A 89 -6.33 -3.32 -15.55
CA PHE A 89 -5.29 -4.08 -14.87
C PHE A 89 -5.15 -5.51 -15.39
N ARG A 90 -6.28 -6.19 -15.66
CA ARG A 90 -6.24 -7.56 -16.22
C ARG A 90 -5.60 -7.61 -17.61
N ARG A 91 -5.81 -6.58 -18.45
CA ARG A 91 -5.14 -6.45 -19.75
C ARG A 91 -3.63 -6.27 -19.58
N GLU A 92 -3.20 -5.32 -18.75
CA GLU A 92 -1.77 -5.09 -18.46
C GLU A 92 -1.10 -6.32 -17.84
N LEU A 93 -1.81 -7.08 -16.99
CA LEU A 93 -1.32 -8.32 -16.39
C LEU A 93 -1.12 -9.42 -17.46
N ALA A 94 -2.02 -9.51 -18.43
CA ALA A 94 -1.88 -10.44 -19.55
C ALA A 94 -0.66 -10.08 -20.42
N GLU A 95 -0.45 -8.80 -20.68
CA GLU A 95 0.73 -8.29 -21.42
C GLU A 95 2.04 -8.59 -20.68
N LEU A 96 2.07 -8.43 -19.34
CA LEU A 96 3.21 -8.82 -18.53
C LEU A 96 3.51 -10.31 -18.66
N HIS A 97 2.49 -11.18 -18.56
CA HIS A 97 2.68 -12.62 -18.70
C HIS A 97 3.20 -13.01 -20.10
N ALA A 98 2.69 -12.37 -21.15
CA ALA A 98 3.12 -12.62 -22.52
C ALA A 98 4.58 -12.20 -22.77
N ASN A 99 5.07 -11.19 -22.05
CA ASN A 99 6.39 -10.61 -22.25
C ASN A 99 7.36 -10.84 -21.08
N ILE A 100 7.09 -11.79 -20.18
CA ILE A 100 7.85 -11.95 -18.92
C ILE A 100 9.35 -12.20 -19.12
N HIS A 101 9.74 -12.73 -20.28
CA HIS A 101 11.13 -12.96 -20.67
C HIS A 101 11.81 -11.77 -21.38
N ASN A 102 11.07 -10.69 -21.65
CA ASN A 102 11.52 -9.49 -22.36
C ASN A 102 11.28 -8.24 -21.50
N PRO A 103 12.15 -7.95 -20.49
CA PRO A 103 11.95 -6.85 -19.56
C PRO A 103 11.79 -5.47 -20.20
N ASP A 104 12.38 -5.25 -21.39
CA ASP A 104 12.31 -3.98 -22.12
C ASP A 104 10.91 -3.68 -22.66
N MET A 105 10.05 -4.69 -22.79
CA MET A 105 8.66 -4.56 -23.22
C MET A 105 7.69 -4.36 -22.05
N ILE A 106 8.19 -4.36 -20.81
CA ILE A 106 7.36 -4.28 -19.60
C ILE A 106 7.56 -2.94 -18.90
N SER A 107 6.46 -2.31 -18.52
CA SER A 107 6.48 -1.11 -17.69
C SER A 107 6.97 -1.40 -16.28
N ALA A 108 8.08 -0.78 -15.85
CA ALA A 108 8.56 -0.87 -14.48
C ALA A 108 7.50 -0.39 -13.46
N ALA A 109 6.72 0.64 -13.82
CA ALA A 109 5.63 1.15 -12.99
C ALA A 109 4.54 0.09 -12.76
N PHE A 110 4.22 -0.71 -13.78
CA PHE A 110 3.24 -1.79 -13.66
C PHE A 110 3.76 -2.92 -12.75
N VAL A 111 5.04 -3.28 -12.86
CA VAL A 111 5.64 -4.29 -11.96
C VAL A 111 5.64 -3.79 -10.52
N VAL A 112 5.96 -2.51 -10.28
CA VAL A 112 5.86 -1.88 -8.96
C VAL A 112 4.43 -1.91 -8.42
N GLN A 113 3.45 -1.54 -9.26
CA GLN A 113 2.03 -1.62 -8.90
C GLN A 113 1.65 -3.05 -8.49
N LEU A 114 2.03 -4.05 -9.27
CA LEU A 114 1.78 -5.47 -8.99
C LEU A 114 2.41 -5.90 -7.65
N LEU A 115 3.70 -5.63 -7.45
CA LEU A 115 4.41 -5.98 -6.21
C LEU A 115 3.75 -5.37 -4.96
N LEU A 116 3.25 -4.13 -5.06
CA LEU A 116 2.56 -3.48 -3.95
C LEU A 116 1.16 -4.06 -3.70
N MET A 117 0.41 -4.44 -4.76
CA MET A 117 -0.86 -5.16 -4.61
C MET A 117 -0.64 -6.50 -3.89
N LEU A 118 0.39 -7.26 -4.28
CA LEU A 118 0.77 -8.50 -3.61
C LEU A 118 1.11 -8.24 -2.13
N ALA A 119 1.94 -7.23 -1.84
CA ALA A 119 2.32 -6.86 -0.49
C ALA A 119 1.14 -6.42 0.39
N ALA A 120 0.15 -5.72 -0.18
CA ALA A 120 -1.06 -5.32 0.51
C ALA A 120 -1.94 -6.52 0.90
N ALA A 121 -1.89 -7.60 0.13
CA ALA A 121 -2.77 -8.76 0.30
C ALA A 121 -2.23 -9.87 1.21
N VAL A 122 -0.91 -9.97 1.41
CA VAL A 122 -0.29 -11.11 2.13
C VAL A 122 -0.90 -11.37 3.50
N GLY A 123 -1.25 -10.31 4.25
CA GLY A 123 -1.80 -10.46 5.61
C GLY A 123 -3.16 -11.16 5.65
N PHE A 124 -3.92 -11.18 4.54
CA PHE A 124 -5.23 -11.82 4.49
C PHE A 124 -5.14 -13.33 4.25
N TYR A 125 -4.05 -13.81 3.64
CA TYR A 125 -3.80 -15.24 3.48
C TYR A 125 -3.68 -15.95 4.84
N GLU A 126 -3.00 -15.31 5.80
CA GLU A 126 -2.82 -15.86 7.15
C GLU A 126 -4.11 -15.83 7.98
N ALA A 127 -5.05 -14.93 7.65
CA ALA A 127 -6.30 -14.75 8.37
C ALA A 127 -7.40 -15.75 7.93
N GLU A 128 -7.42 -16.12 6.65
CA GLU A 128 -8.29 -17.18 6.11
C GLU A 128 -7.47 -18.22 5.33
N PRO A 129 -6.88 -19.23 6.02
CA PRO A 129 -6.20 -20.31 5.34
C PRO A 129 -7.23 -21.18 4.60
N SER A 130 -7.49 -20.85 3.34
CA SER A 130 -8.29 -21.69 2.46
C SER A 130 -7.52 -22.99 2.16
N LEU A 131 -8.20 -24.13 2.24
CA LEU A 131 -7.63 -25.43 1.85
C LEU A 131 -7.09 -25.42 0.41
N GLU A 132 -7.64 -24.56 -0.46
CA GLU A 132 -7.23 -24.38 -1.85
C GLU A 132 -5.78 -23.90 -2.01
N TYR A 133 -5.22 -23.24 -0.99
CA TYR A 133 -3.89 -22.62 -1.05
C TYR A 133 -2.93 -23.12 0.04
N ALA A 134 -3.31 -24.15 0.81
CA ALA A 134 -2.54 -24.65 1.96
C ALA A 134 -1.07 -25.02 1.62
N ASP A 135 -0.81 -25.49 0.40
CA ASP A 135 0.54 -25.85 -0.07
C ASP A 135 1.36 -24.65 -0.58
N LEU A 136 0.71 -23.49 -0.82
CA LEU A 136 1.36 -22.26 -1.26
C LEU A 136 1.93 -21.52 -0.04
N THR A 137 3.05 -22.01 0.48
CA THR A 137 3.73 -21.32 1.58
C THR A 137 4.33 -20.00 1.05
N ILE A 138 3.82 -18.86 1.51
CA ILE A 138 4.52 -17.57 1.39
C ILE A 138 5.73 -17.64 2.33
N SER A 139 6.81 -18.25 1.82
CA SER A 139 7.90 -18.80 2.62
C SER A 139 8.79 -17.73 3.30
N ASN A 140 8.56 -16.43 3.07
CA ASN A 140 9.45 -15.43 3.63
C ASN A 140 8.79 -14.06 3.86
N THR A 141 8.52 -13.71 5.13
CA THR A 141 8.17 -12.35 5.56
C THR A 141 9.12 -11.29 4.99
N PHE A 142 10.38 -11.66 4.72
CA PHE A 142 11.36 -10.76 4.10
C PHE A 142 11.13 -10.47 2.62
N GLN A 143 10.45 -11.34 1.88
CA GLN A 143 10.12 -11.10 0.47
C GLN A 143 9.15 -9.92 0.33
N VAL A 144 8.12 -9.88 1.19
CA VAL A 144 7.15 -8.78 1.24
C VAL A 144 7.82 -7.45 1.58
N VAL A 145 8.78 -7.49 2.50
CA VAL A 145 9.59 -6.32 2.85
C VAL A 145 10.38 -5.82 1.64
N ASP A 146 10.96 -6.71 0.83
CA ASP A 146 11.67 -6.31 -0.39
C ASP A 146 10.75 -5.76 -1.47
N TRP A 147 9.54 -6.32 -1.66
CA TRP A 147 8.54 -5.75 -2.57
C TRP A 147 8.26 -4.28 -2.27
N ILE A 148 8.08 -3.95 -0.98
CA ILE A 148 7.86 -2.57 -0.53
C ILE A 148 9.12 -1.73 -0.71
N ARG A 149 10.29 -2.22 -0.27
CA ARG A 149 11.55 -1.46 -0.31
C ARG A 149 12.01 -1.12 -1.73
N TYR A 150 11.92 -2.08 -2.65
CA TYR A 150 12.28 -1.85 -4.05
C TYR A 150 11.29 -0.90 -4.72
N SER A 151 10.00 -0.99 -4.38
CA SER A 151 8.99 -0.04 -4.86
C SER A 151 9.25 1.38 -4.35
N GLU A 152 9.61 1.56 -3.06
CA GLU A 152 10.02 2.86 -2.52
C GLU A 152 11.24 3.42 -3.26
N LYS A 153 12.26 2.58 -3.46
CA LYS A 153 13.48 3.00 -4.13
C LYS A 153 13.24 3.35 -5.60
N TRP A 154 12.32 2.65 -6.29
CA TRP A 154 11.92 3.00 -7.65
C TRP A 154 11.24 4.37 -7.70
N MET A 155 10.37 4.65 -6.73
CA MET A 155 9.73 5.96 -6.57
C MET A 155 10.76 7.07 -6.32
N ASP A 156 11.76 6.83 -5.48
CA ASP A 156 12.84 7.81 -5.21
C ASP A 156 13.69 8.13 -6.45
N THR A 157 13.83 7.17 -7.37
CA THR A 157 14.56 7.36 -8.63
C THR A 157 13.72 7.99 -9.74
N THR A 158 12.40 8.02 -9.59
CA THR A 158 11.49 8.54 -10.60
C THR A 158 11.38 10.06 -10.43
N TYR A 159 11.82 10.83 -11.44
CA TYR A 159 11.68 12.27 -11.42
C TYR A 159 10.21 12.68 -11.66
N ILE A 160 9.50 13.01 -10.57
CA ILE A 160 8.07 13.35 -10.61
C ILE A 160 7.90 14.84 -10.35
N LYS A 161 7.72 15.63 -11.42
CA LYS A 161 7.38 17.06 -11.30
C LYS A 161 5.91 17.26 -10.91
N ARG A 162 5.01 16.47 -11.51
CA ARG A 162 3.57 16.46 -11.24
C ARG A 162 3.10 15.01 -11.35
N PRO A 163 2.45 14.44 -10.34
CA PRO A 163 2.06 13.04 -10.37
C PRO A 163 0.89 12.85 -11.35
N ASP A 164 0.99 11.82 -12.18
CA ASP A 164 -0.12 11.34 -12.99
C ASP A 164 -0.92 10.28 -12.23
N MET A 165 -1.90 9.67 -12.90
CA MET A 165 -2.74 8.61 -12.31
C MET A 165 -1.90 7.43 -11.81
N THR A 166 -0.91 7.00 -12.61
CA THR A 166 -0.05 5.86 -12.30
C THR A 166 0.76 6.11 -11.03
N ILE A 167 1.34 7.29 -10.90
CA ILE A 167 2.09 7.68 -9.70
C ILE A 167 1.20 7.76 -8.47
N LEU A 168 0.01 8.36 -8.57
CA LEU A 168 -0.92 8.44 -7.44
C LEU A 168 -1.37 7.05 -7.00
N ARG A 169 -1.70 6.18 -7.96
CA ARG A 169 -2.05 4.77 -7.71
C ARG A 169 -0.94 4.03 -6.97
N ILE A 170 0.31 4.15 -7.42
CA ILE A 170 1.47 3.51 -6.76
C ILE A 170 1.65 4.05 -5.34
N GLN A 171 1.46 5.35 -5.11
CA GLN A 171 1.54 5.94 -3.76
C GLN A 171 0.43 5.43 -2.83
N CYS A 172 -0.82 5.32 -3.32
CA CYS A 172 -1.91 4.70 -2.56
C CYS A 172 -1.55 3.26 -2.16
N LEU A 173 -1.18 2.42 -3.13
CA LEU A 173 -0.80 1.03 -2.90
C LEU A 173 0.39 0.90 -1.94
N LEU A 174 1.37 1.81 -2.02
CA LEU A 174 2.53 1.82 -1.14
C LEU A 174 2.15 2.12 0.31
N ILE A 175 1.24 3.07 0.54
CA ILE A 175 0.73 3.40 1.87
C ILE A 175 -0.08 2.22 2.43
N ILE A 176 -0.99 1.65 1.63
CA ILE A 176 -1.80 0.49 2.01
C ILE A 176 -0.91 -0.69 2.38
N ALA A 177 0.03 -1.07 1.50
CA ALA A 177 0.96 -2.17 1.74
C ALA A 177 1.77 -1.97 3.03
N LYS A 178 2.32 -0.76 3.26
CA LYS A 178 3.04 -0.46 4.51
C LYS A 178 2.13 -0.56 5.74
N ASN A 179 0.91 -0.06 5.67
CA ASN A 179 0.00 -0.09 6.81
C ASN A 179 -0.39 -1.52 7.19
N ASN A 180 -0.77 -2.33 6.18
CA ASN A 180 -1.14 -3.74 6.32
C ASN A 180 0.03 -4.56 6.89
N GLN A 181 1.25 -4.32 6.39
CA GLN A 181 2.47 -5.01 6.86
C GLN A 181 3.07 -4.41 8.13
N GLY A 182 2.43 -3.40 8.71
CA GLY A 182 2.89 -2.72 9.92
C GLY A 182 4.23 -1.99 9.82
N LEU A 183 4.66 -1.67 8.60
CA LEU A 183 5.88 -0.92 8.33
C LEU A 183 5.62 0.59 8.39
N LYS A 184 6.57 1.34 8.97
CA LYS A 184 6.54 2.82 9.02
C LYS A 184 5.20 3.41 9.53
N ARG A 185 4.50 2.68 10.40
CA ARG A 185 3.19 3.05 10.97
C ARG A 185 3.14 4.46 11.55
N SER A 186 4.20 4.90 12.24
CA SER A 186 4.28 6.26 12.81
C SER A 186 4.39 7.38 11.77
N GLN A 187 4.69 7.06 10.51
CA GLN A 187 4.79 8.01 9.40
C GLN A 187 3.56 8.01 8.49
N ALA A 188 2.60 7.09 8.72
CA ALA A 188 1.47 6.89 7.83
C ALA A 188 0.64 8.16 7.64
N TRP A 189 0.35 8.89 8.73
CA TRP A 189 -0.42 10.15 8.67
C TRP A 189 0.28 11.24 7.86
N LEU A 190 1.62 11.36 7.97
CA LEU A 190 2.38 12.29 7.14
C LEU A 190 2.39 11.86 5.67
N ALA A 191 2.43 10.55 5.41
CA ALA A 191 2.44 10.01 4.07
C ALA A 191 1.10 10.25 3.33
N THR A 192 -0.05 10.03 4.00
CA THR A 192 -1.36 10.32 3.41
C THR A 192 -1.56 11.82 3.19
N GLY A 193 -1.16 12.66 4.14
CA GLY A 193 -1.21 14.11 3.96
C GLY A 193 -0.33 14.61 2.81
N ASN A 194 0.81 13.97 2.55
CA ASN A 194 1.62 14.26 1.36
C ASN A 194 0.94 13.78 0.07
N LEU A 195 0.34 12.58 0.08
CA LEU A 195 -0.42 12.05 -1.06
C LEU A 195 -1.58 12.98 -1.45
N VAL A 196 -2.34 13.48 -0.47
CA VAL A 196 -3.40 14.49 -0.70
C VAL A 196 -2.83 15.71 -1.42
N LYS A 197 -1.74 16.30 -0.91
CA LYS A 197 -1.10 17.48 -1.53
C LYS A 197 -0.60 17.21 -2.94
N MET A 198 -0.05 16.02 -3.18
CA MET A 198 0.40 15.57 -4.50
C MET A 198 -0.76 15.46 -5.48
N ALA A 199 -1.90 14.89 -5.07
CA ALA A 199 -3.12 14.84 -5.87
C ALA A 199 -3.72 16.23 -6.12
N MET A 200 -3.67 17.13 -5.12
CA MET A 200 -4.09 18.52 -5.28
C MET A 200 -3.20 19.27 -6.29
N LEU A 201 -1.88 19.10 -6.22
CA LEU A 201 -0.92 19.63 -7.20
C LEU A 201 -1.22 19.11 -8.62
N ALA A 202 -1.70 17.87 -8.72
CA ALA A 202 -2.13 17.29 -9.97
C ALA A 202 -3.55 17.72 -10.42
N GLY A 203 -4.29 18.47 -9.60
CA GLY A 203 -5.62 18.98 -9.89
C GLY A 203 -6.73 17.94 -9.77
N TYR A 204 -6.60 16.96 -8.86
CA TYR A 204 -7.65 15.96 -8.61
C TYR A 204 -8.74 16.44 -7.65
N HIS A 205 -8.44 17.48 -6.86
CA HIS A 205 -9.39 18.18 -5.98
C HIS A 205 -10.41 19.07 -6.72
N ARG A 206 -10.31 19.15 -8.05
CA ARG A 206 -11.22 19.93 -8.90
C ARG A 206 -12.02 19.00 -9.78
N ASP A 207 -13.33 19.24 -9.86
CA ASP A 207 -14.21 18.41 -10.66
C ASP A 207 -13.80 18.43 -12.14
N PRO A 208 -13.57 17.26 -12.77
CA PRO A 208 -13.10 17.18 -14.13
C PRO A 208 -14.19 17.52 -15.17
N ALA A 209 -15.44 17.80 -14.77
CA ALA A 209 -16.52 18.20 -15.66
C ALA A 209 -16.14 19.40 -16.55
N ASN A 210 -15.40 20.36 -15.98
CA ASN A 210 -14.97 21.59 -16.64
C ASN A 210 -13.65 21.45 -17.42
N ILE A 211 -13.00 20.28 -17.39
CA ILE A 211 -11.78 20.05 -18.16
C ILE A 211 -12.19 19.79 -19.62
N PRO A 212 -11.73 20.61 -20.58
CA PRO A 212 -12.07 20.41 -21.99
C PRO A 212 -11.41 19.14 -22.52
N LYS A 213 -12.10 18.42 -23.41
CA LYS A 213 -11.59 17.25 -24.16
C LYS A 213 -11.15 16.03 -23.32
N ILE A 214 -11.54 15.95 -22.05
CA ILE A 214 -11.34 14.73 -21.24
C ILE A 214 -12.49 13.74 -21.48
N THR A 215 -12.18 12.45 -21.64
CA THR A 215 -13.17 11.39 -21.85
C THR A 215 -13.97 11.11 -20.57
N LEU A 216 -15.17 10.54 -20.70
CA LEU A 216 -16.00 10.15 -19.54
C LEU A 216 -15.26 9.19 -18.62
N PHE A 217 -14.57 8.20 -19.20
CA PHE A 217 -13.68 7.29 -18.48
C PHE A 217 -12.66 8.05 -17.62
N ASN A 218 -11.90 8.96 -18.22
CA ASN A 218 -10.87 9.71 -17.51
C ASN A 218 -11.45 10.66 -16.44
N LYS A 219 -12.65 11.23 -16.65
CA LYS A 219 -13.35 12.00 -15.61
C LYS A 219 -13.64 11.11 -14.40
N GLU A 220 -14.23 9.94 -14.64
CA GLU A 220 -14.63 9.02 -13.59
C GLU A 220 -13.41 8.43 -12.87
N MET A 221 -12.37 8.01 -13.59
CA MET A 221 -11.13 7.52 -12.97
C MET A 221 -10.48 8.58 -12.06
N ARG A 222 -10.51 9.86 -12.45
CA ARG A 222 -10.03 10.96 -11.60
C ARG A 222 -10.88 11.14 -10.34
N ARG A 223 -12.21 11.06 -10.44
CA ARG A 223 -13.12 11.14 -9.28
C ARG A 223 -12.91 9.98 -8.32
N ARG A 224 -12.82 8.75 -8.84
CA ARG A 224 -12.54 7.54 -8.04
C ARG A 224 -11.20 7.65 -7.31
N MET A 225 -10.13 8.00 -8.03
CA MET A 225 -8.82 8.17 -7.41
C MET A 225 -8.84 9.26 -6.32
N TRP A 226 -9.50 10.39 -6.57
CA TRP A 226 -9.64 11.44 -5.56
C TRP A 226 -10.40 10.96 -4.32
N ALA A 227 -11.54 10.28 -4.49
CA ALA A 227 -12.32 9.72 -3.40
C ALA A 227 -11.51 8.71 -2.58
N THR A 228 -10.81 7.78 -3.24
CA THR A 228 -9.94 6.78 -2.59
C THR A 228 -8.82 7.44 -1.77
N ILE A 229 -8.23 8.53 -2.27
CA ILE A 229 -7.19 9.27 -1.53
C ILE A 229 -7.76 9.93 -0.27
N ILE A 230 -8.96 10.53 -0.35
CA ILE A 230 -9.62 11.14 0.82
C ILE A 230 -9.96 10.06 1.84
N GLU A 231 -10.52 8.94 1.40
CA GLU A 231 -10.89 7.82 2.27
C GLU A 231 -9.66 7.26 2.99
N LEU A 232 -8.56 7.05 2.27
CA LEU A 232 -7.31 6.56 2.84
C LEU A 232 -6.73 7.54 3.88
N ASP A 233 -6.78 8.84 3.62
CA ASP A 233 -6.33 9.86 4.59
C ASP A 233 -7.21 9.91 5.84
N ALA A 234 -8.53 9.84 5.66
CA ALA A 234 -9.48 9.80 6.76
C ALA A 234 -9.30 8.55 7.64
N GLN A 235 -9.16 7.37 7.02
CA GLN A 235 -8.91 6.12 7.73
C GLN A 235 -7.62 6.19 8.56
N ILE A 236 -6.51 6.64 7.95
CA ILE A 236 -5.24 6.77 8.65
C ILE A 236 -5.30 7.85 9.75
N ALA A 237 -6.01 8.95 9.54
CA ALA A 237 -6.21 9.97 10.56
C ALA A 237 -6.92 9.38 11.80
N ILE A 238 -8.00 8.61 11.59
CA ILE A 238 -8.73 7.91 12.66
C ILE A 238 -7.82 6.91 13.39
N ASP A 239 -7.12 6.04 12.66
CA ASP A 239 -6.22 5.03 13.22
C ASP A 239 -5.10 5.64 14.08
N ARG A 240 -4.73 6.89 13.80
CA ARG A 240 -3.63 7.60 14.48
C ARG A 240 -4.11 8.61 15.51
N GLY A 241 -5.41 8.83 15.66
CA GLY A 241 -5.97 9.89 16.51
C GLY A 241 -5.52 11.28 16.08
N MET A 242 -5.38 11.49 14.77
CA MET A 242 -4.94 12.74 14.15
C MET A 242 -6.10 13.36 13.36
N PRO A 243 -6.10 14.68 13.09
CA PRO A 243 -7.06 15.27 12.17
C PRO A 243 -6.79 14.85 10.71
N PRO A 244 -7.82 14.69 9.88
CA PRO A 244 -7.66 14.51 8.44
C PRO A 244 -7.05 15.77 7.80
N THR A 245 -6.47 15.62 6.61
CA THR A 245 -5.73 16.69 5.92
C THR A 245 -6.64 17.76 5.34
N LEU A 246 -7.84 17.39 4.90
CA LEU A 246 -8.74 18.26 4.14
C LEU A 246 -9.94 18.73 4.97
N GLN A 247 -10.40 19.93 4.65
CA GLN A 247 -11.71 20.44 4.98
C GLN A 247 -12.66 20.28 3.79
N ALA A 248 -13.97 20.28 4.05
CA ALA A 248 -14.97 20.15 2.99
C ALA A 248 -14.90 21.28 1.93
N SER A 249 -14.36 22.44 2.29
CA SER A 249 -14.18 23.58 1.39
C SER A 249 -12.97 23.47 0.44
N ASP A 250 -12.10 22.49 0.64
CA ASP A 250 -10.81 22.41 -0.08
C ASP A 250 -10.94 21.77 -1.48
N PHE A 251 -12.09 21.19 -1.81
CA PHE A 251 -12.34 20.50 -3.08
C PHE A 251 -13.79 20.68 -3.54
N ASP A 252 -14.01 20.57 -4.86
CA ASP A 252 -15.34 20.65 -5.49
C ASP A 252 -15.68 19.42 -6.34
N THR A 253 -14.80 18.41 -6.35
CA THR A 253 -15.00 17.14 -7.05
C THR A 253 -16.26 16.42 -6.57
N ALA A 254 -17.16 16.08 -7.51
CA ALA A 254 -18.34 15.28 -7.21
C ALA A 254 -17.98 13.83 -6.83
N SER A 255 -18.87 13.16 -6.10
CA SER A 255 -18.72 11.74 -5.77
C SER A 255 -18.59 10.87 -7.03
N PRO A 256 -17.81 9.77 -6.97
CA PRO A 256 -17.76 8.78 -8.04
C PRO A 256 -19.14 8.23 -8.40
N LEU A 257 -19.30 7.79 -9.65
CA LEU A 257 -20.52 7.13 -10.08
C LEU A 257 -20.63 5.73 -9.47
N ASN A 258 -21.85 5.37 -9.07
CA ASN A 258 -22.18 4.02 -8.62
C ASN A 258 -22.39 3.07 -9.83
N ILE A 259 -21.30 2.80 -10.55
CA ILE A 259 -21.26 1.90 -11.71
C ILE A 259 -20.10 0.90 -11.55
N ASN A 260 -20.26 -0.30 -12.10
CA ASN A 260 -19.20 -1.30 -12.12
C ASN A 260 -18.08 -0.89 -13.09
N ASP A 261 -16.90 -1.49 -12.92
CA ASP A 261 -15.76 -1.23 -13.82
C ASP A 261 -16.04 -1.70 -15.25
N ASP A 262 -16.75 -2.82 -15.40
CA ASP A 262 -17.13 -3.36 -16.70
C ASP A 262 -18.17 -2.49 -17.43
N GLU A 263 -18.72 -1.46 -16.78
CA GLU A 263 -19.66 -0.51 -17.38
C GLU A 263 -18.99 0.77 -17.89
N ILE A 264 -17.67 0.92 -17.70
CA ILE A 264 -16.93 2.10 -18.17
C ILE A 264 -15.62 1.70 -18.88
N HIS A 265 -15.43 2.24 -20.08
CA HIS A 265 -14.33 1.84 -20.96
C HIS A 265 -13.60 3.07 -21.51
N GLU A 266 -12.30 2.89 -21.82
CA GLU A 266 -11.41 3.91 -22.42
C GLU A 266 -11.86 4.39 -23.80
#